data_AF-A0A2D7LN31-F1
#
_entry.id   AF-A0A2D7LN31-F1
#
_cell.length_a   1.000
_cell.length_b   1.000
_cell.length_c   1.000
_cell.angle_alpha   90.00
_cell.angle_beta   90.00
_cell.angle_gamma   90.00
#
_symmetry.space_group_name_H-M   'P 1'
#
loop_
_entity.id
_entity.type
_entity.pdbx_description
1 polymer ?
#
loop_
_entity_poly.entity_id
_entity_poly.type
_entity_poly.pdbx_seq_one_letter_code
_entity_poly.pdbx_strand_id
1 'polypeptide(L)'
;MEELNAEKIDEWDNPALRETVEEDNELKAWLVDYVGNKYEPEDGNVTVEMIVQTLADDFPEFVMAVAGENFLRGYHQALCDLEVESGENKHNKA
;
A
#
# COMPACT_ATOMS: atom_id res chain seq x y z
N MET A 1 -26.37 26.36 0.68
CA MET A 1 -26.52 24.91 0.89
C MET A 1 -25.51 24.27 -0.02
N GLU A 2 -24.47 23.70 0.55
CA GLU A 2 -23.67 22.68 -0.11
C GLU A 2 -23.83 21.48 0.81
N GLU A 3 -24.67 20.54 0.38
CA GLU A 3 -24.93 19.33 1.13
C GLU A 3 -23.61 18.53 1.15
N LEU A 4 -23.04 18.42 2.35
CA LEU A 4 -21.88 17.57 2.59
C LEU A 4 -22.31 16.13 2.30
N ASN A 5 -21.87 15.61 1.16
CA ASN A 5 -22.10 14.25 0.74
C ASN A 5 -21.51 13.27 1.77
N ALA A 6 -22.29 12.25 2.09
CA ALA A 6 -21.94 11.21 3.05
C ALA A 6 -20.84 10.30 2.49
N GLU A 7 -19.58 10.70 2.65
CA GLU A 7 -18.42 9.82 2.86
C GLU A 7 -17.21 10.72 3.14
N LYS A 8 -16.92 10.94 4.42
CA LYS A 8 -15.57 11.32 4.83
C LYS A 8 -14.71 10.10 4.60
N ILE A 9 -14.07 10.02 3.44
CA ILE A 9 -12.94 9.12 3.23
C ILE A 9 -11.91 9.51 4.30
N ASP A 10 -11.63 8.59 5.23
CA ASP A 10 -10.50 8.78 6.14
C ASP A 10 -9.25 8.90 5.26
N GLU A 11 -8.48 9.99 5.39
CA GLU A 11 -7.28 10.24 4.57
C GLU A 11 -6.26 9.10 4.67
N TRP A 12 -6.40 8.24 5.67
CA TRP A 12 -5.56 7.08 5.95
C TRP A 12 -6.15 5.76 5.45
N ASP A 13 -7.36 5.76 4.88
CA ASP A 13 -7.98 4.57 4.31
C ASP A 13 -7.36 4.24 2.95
N ASN A 14 -6.84 3.02 2.81
CA ASN A 14 -6.32 2.52 1.55
C ASN A 14 -7.33 1.57 0.91
N PRO A 15 -8.14 2.03 -0.08
CA PRO A 15 -9.17 1.19 -0.68
C PRO A 15 -8.62 -0.06 -1.37
N ALA A 16 -7.36 -0.05 -1.80
CA ALA A 16 -6.71 -1.19 -2.44
C ALA A 16 -6.62 -2.41 -1.50
N LEU A 17 -6.67 -2.22 -0.17
CA LEU A 17 -6.65 -3.34 0.78
C LEU A 17 -7.93 -4.19 0.72
N ARG A 18 -9.06 -3.59 0.32
CA ARG A 18 -10.36 -4.27 0.20
C ARG A 18 -10.55 -4.99 -1.13
N GLU A 19 -9.64 -4.80 -2.07
CA GLU A 19 -9.74 -5.42 -3.39
C GLU A 19 -9.57 -6.95 -3.27
N THR A 20 -10.48 -7.69 -3.91
CA THR A 20 -10.35 -9.13 -4.10
C THR A 20 -9.21 -9.42 -5.06
N VAL A 21 -8.41 -10.44 -4.74
CA VAL A 21 -7.26 -10.82 -5.57
C VAL A 21 -7.67 -11.91 -6.56
N GLU A 22 -7.60 -11.56 -7.85
CA GLU A 22 -7.81 -12.50 -8.96
C GLU A 22 -6.58 -13.40 -9.17
N GLU A 23 -6.81 -14.69 -9.40
CA GLU A 23 -5.78 -15.73 -9.62
C GLU A 23 -5.21 -15.72 -11.05
N ASP A 24 -4.79 -14.55 -11.53
CA ASP A 24 -4.31 -14.38 -12.92
C ASP A 24 -2.91 -14.97 -13.18
N ASN A 25 -2.22 -15.44 -12.15
CA ASN A 25 -0.92 -16.11 -12.24
C ASN A 25 -0.68 -17.11 -11.11
N GLU A 26 0.32 -17.98 -11.29
CA GLU A 26 0.65 -19.08 -10.37
C GLU A 26 0.93 -18.61 -8.93
N LEU A 27 1.65 -17.50 -8.75
CA LEU A 27 1.97 -16.99 -7.42
C LEU A 27 0.72 -16.46 -6.72
N LYS A 28 -0.16 -15.76 -7.45
CA LYS A 28 -1.43 -15.29 -6.88
C LYS A 28 -2.35 -16.44 -6.52
N ALA A 29 -2.48 -17.45 -7.38
CA ALA A 29 -3.26 -18.65 -7.07
C ALA A 29 -2.76 -19.33 -5.78
N TRP A 30 -1.45 -19.50 -5.65
CA TRP A 30 -0.87 -20.09 -4.44
C TRP A 30 -1.16 -19.26 -3.18
N LEU A 31 -1.06 -17.92 -3.26
CA LEU A 31 -1.36 -17.04 -2.14
C LEU A 31 -2.86 -17.06 -1.78
N VAL A 32 -3.74 -17.00 -2.77
CA VAL A 32 -5.20 -17.04 -2.58
C VAL A 32 -5.60 -18.38 -1.93
N ASP A 33 -5.08 -19.50 -2.42
CA ASP A 33 -5.34 -20.81 -1.82
C ASP A 33 -4.83 -20.88 -0.37
N TYR A 34 -3.57 -20.48 -0.13
CA TYR A 34 -2.96 -20.56 1.19
C TYR A 34 -3.72 -19.70 2.22
N VAL A 35 -4.04 -18.47 1.84
CA VAL A 35 -4.73 -17.50 2.70
C VAL A 35 -6.20 -17.84 2.85
N GLY A 36 -6.88 -18.25 1.78
CA GLY A 36 -8.29 -18.66 1.79
C GLY A 36 -8.53 -19.83 2.73
N ASN A 37 -7.63 -20.83 2.73
CA ASN A 37 -7.68 -21.95 3.68
C ASN A 37 -7.38 -21.52 5.13
N LYS A 38 -6.62 -20.43 5.34
CA LYS A 38 -6.28 -19.92 6.68
C LYS A 38 -7.41 -19.10 7.30
N TYR A 39 -8.12 -18.29 6.49
CA TYR A 39 -9.15 -17.36 6.96
C TYR A 39 -10.58 -17.86 6.78
N GLU A 40 -10.83 -18.78 5.84
CA GLU A 40 -12.15 -19.32 5.50
C GLU A 40 -13.24 -18.22 5.37
N PRO A 41 -13.04 -17.20 4.49
CA PRO A 41 -13.98 -16.08 4.35
C PRO A 41 -15.39 -16.53 3.96
N GLU A 42 -16.42 -15.88 4.54
CA GLU A 42 -17.83 -16.24 4.33
C GLU A 42 -18.27 -16.12 2.86
N ASP A 43 -17.72 -15.15 2.12
CA ASP A 43 -18.01 -14.94 0.71
C ASP A 43 -17.05 -15.67 -0.25
N GLY A 44 -16.08 -16.40 0.31
CA GLY A 44 -15.06 -17.14 -0.42
C GLY A 44 -13.98 -16.27 -1.06
N ASN A 45 -14.01 -14.95 -0.90
CA ASN A 45 -13.08 -14.05 -1.57
C ASN A 45 -11.89 -13.70 -0.67
N VAL A 46 -10.68 -13.83 -1.20
CA VAL A 46 -9.45 -13.38 -0.52
C VAL A 46 -9.13 -11.95 -0.94
N THR A 47 -8.98 -11.06 0.04
CA THR A 47 -8.61 -9.65 -0.21
C THR A 47 -7.11 -9.42 -0.08
N VAL A 48 -6.63 -8.30 -0.63
CA VAL A 48 -5.23 -7.85 -0.46
C VAL A 48 -4.87 -7.74 1.03
N GLU A 49 -5.77 -7.23 1.86
CA GLU A 49 -5.57 -7.13 3.32
C GLU A 49 -5.26 -8.49 3.97
N MET A 50 -6.04 -9.53 3.64
CA MET A 50 -5.83 -10.87 4.20
C MET A 50 -4.45 -11.43 3.82
N ILE A 51 -4.00 -11.20 2.58
CA ILE A 51 -2.69 -11.64 2.11
C ILE A 51 -1.58 -10.86 2.83
N VAL A 52 -1.70 -9.54 2.93
CA VAL A 52 -0.71 -8.69 3.61
C VAL A 52 -0.59 -9.10 5.09
N GLN A 53 -1.71 -9.32 5.77
CA GLN A 53 -1.71 -9.77 7.15
C GLN A 53 -1.05 -11.14 7.30
N THR A 54 -1.36 -12.08 6.40
CA THR A 54 -0.74 -13.41 6.41
C THR A 54 0.77 -13.33 6.22
N LEU A 55 1.24 -12.53 5.25
CA LEU A 55 2.67 -12.36 5.00
C LEU A 55 3.36 -11.63 6.15
N ALA A 56 2.68 -10.71 6.84
CA ALA A 56 3.23 -10.05 8.02
C ALA A 56 3.41 -11.04 9.18
N ASP A 57 2.50 -11.99 9.36
CA ASP A 57 2.57 -12.98 10.43
C ASP A 57 3.57 -14.12 10.10
N ASP A 58 3.57 -14.60 8.85
CA ASP A 58 4.30 -15.81 8.46
C ASP A 58 5.64 -15.51 7.75
N PHE A 59 5.82 -14.31 7.21
CA PHE A 59 7.06 -13.88 6.53
C PHE A 59 7.45 -12.41 6.86
N PRO A 60 7.58 -12.05 8.14
CA PRO A 60 7.74 -10.67 8.58
C PRO A 60 8.98 -9.98 8.02
N GLU A 61 10.09 -10.69 7.86
CA GLU A 61 11.33 -10.12 7.31
C GLU A 61 11.19 -9.64 5.86
N PHE A 62 10.33 -10.27 5.06
CA PHE A 62 10.06 -9.85 3.69
C PHE A 62 9.23 -8.57 3.69
N VAL A 63 8.11 -8.56 4.43
CA VAL A 63 7.23 -7.38 4.53
C VAL A 63 7.98 -6.19 5.11
N MET A 64 8.78 -6.40 6.17
CA MET A 64 9.61 -5.35 6.78
C MET A 64 10.66 -4.80 5.82
N ALA A 65 11.31 -5.64 5.01
CA ALA A 65 12.27 -5.18 4.02
C ALA A 65 11.62 -4.31 2.94
N VAL A 66 10.46 -4.74 2.41
CA VAL A 66 9.70 -3.97 1.40
C VAL A 66 9.23 -2.64 1.97
N ALA A 67 8.61 -2.65 3.15
CA ALA A 67 8.09 -1.45 3.80
C ALA A 67 9.21 -0.45 4.15
N GLY A 68 10.31 -0.95 4.72
CA GLY A 68 11.45 -0.12 5.12
C GLY A 68 12.13 0.57 3.93
N GLU A 69 12.37 -0.15 2.84
CA GLU A 69 12.95 0.44 1.63
C GLU A 69 12.02 1.48 0.99
N ASN A 70 10.71 1.18 0.91
CA ASN A 70 9.72 2.13 0.39
C ASN A 70 9.66 3.41 1.24
N PHE A 71 9.69 3.27 2.57
CA PHE A 71 9.71 4.40 3.49
C PHE A 71 10.96 5.26 3.30
N LEU A 72 12.16 4.65 3.33
CA LEU A 72 13.42 5.38 3.17
C LEU A 72 13.52 6.10 1.82
N ARG A 73 13.08 5.45 0.73
CA ARG A 73 13.04 6.08 -0.59
C ARG A 73 12.09 7.27 -0.66
N GLY A 74 10.90 7.15 -0.08
CA GLY A 74 9.94 8.26 -0.01
C GLY A 74 10.52 9.47 0.71
N TYR A 75 11.19 9.25 1.85
CA TYR A 75 11.88 10.33 2.58
C TYR A 75 13.03 10.93 1.77
N HIS A 76 13.85 10.09 1.13
CA HIS A 76 14.94 10.56 0.29
C HIS A 76 14.44 11.44 -0.84
N GLN A 77 13.37 11.01 -1.54
CA GLN A 77 12.75 11.80 -2.59
C GLN A 77 12.25 13.15 -2.07
N ALA A 78 11.53 13.16 -0.93
CA ALA A 78 11.05 14.41 -0.34
C ALA A 78 12.19 15.39 0.00
N LEU A 79 13.32 14.89 0.51
CA LEU A 79 14.50 15.73 0.76
C LEU A 79 15.11 16.28 -0.52
N CYS A 80 15.24 15.44 -1.56
CA CYS A 80 15.73 15.88 -2.87
C CYS A 80 14.84 16.95 -3.50
N ASP A 81 13.52 16.82 -3.39
CA ASP A 81 12.56 17.80 -3.91
C ASP A 81 12.75 19.18 -3.23
N LEU A 82 12.95 19.20 -1.90
CA LEU A 82 13.25 20.41 -1.15
C LEU A 82 14.60 21.05 -1.54
N GLU A 83 15.63 20.22 -1.79
CA GLU A 83 16.95 20.71 -2.21
C GLU A 83 16.90 21.34 -3.60
N VAL A 84 16.18 20.73 -4.56
CA VAL A 84 15.96 21.28 -5.90
C VAL A 84 15.27 22.64 -5.83
N GLU A 85 14.17 22.76 -5.06
CA GLU A 85 13.46 24.04 -4.87
C GLU A 85 14.36 25.14 -4.28
N SER A 86 15.27 24.77 -3.37
CA SER A 86 16.21 25.71 -2.75
C SER A 86 17.34 26.17 -3.69
N GLY A 87 17.69 25.34 -4.68
CA GLY A 87 18.74 25.59 -5.68
C GLY A 87 18.25 26.43 -6.87
N GLU A 88 17.03 26.18 -7.35
CA GLU A 88 16.44 26.91 -8.49
C GLU A 88 16.17 28.40 -8.16
N ASN A 89 15.85 28.71 -6.90
CA ASN A 89 15.65 30.09 -6.44
C ASN A 89 16.91 30.98 -6.48
N LYS A 90 18.10 30.40 -6.71
CA LYS A 90 19.36 31.16 -6.83
C LYS A 90 19.71 31.58 -8.25
N HIS A 91 19.12 30.96 -9.28
CA HIS A 91 19.43 31.26 -10.69
C HIS A 91 18.44 32.23 -11.36
N ASN A 92 17.28 32.52 -10.75
CA ASN A 92 16.29 33.48 -11.25
C ASN A 92 16.36 34.88 -10.57
N LYS A 93 17.44 35.19 -9.86
CA LYS A 93 17.73 36.53 -9.32
C LYS A 93 19.09 37.02 -9.83
N ALA A 94 19.15 37.38 -11.10
CA ALA A 94 20.24 38.18 -11.69
C ALA A 94 19.64 39.20 -12.66
#